data_AF-A0A0A9CW68-F1
#
_entry.id   AF-A0A0A9CW68-F1
#
_cell.length_a   1.000
_cell.length_b   1.000
_cell.length_c   1.000
_cell.angle_alpha   90.00
_cell.angle_beta   90.00
_cell.angle_gamma   90.00
#
_symmetry.space_group_name_H-M   'P 1'
#
loop_
_entity.id
_entity.type
_entity.pdbx_description
1 polymer ?
#
loop_
_entity_poly.entity_id
_entity_poly.type
_entity_poly.pdbx_seq_one_letter_code
_entity_poly.pdbx_strand_id
1 'polypeptide(L)'
;MVWLLGSMEPSVREQVENLQTPAEVWKEIGKQFSGKTNKMQITRVLHEMRNLKQGQRFITEYAGELKRLYRDLEFFHPFKCDDHSGMIRLREWFQPILVQTFFERIKF
;
A
#
# COMPACT_ATOMS: atom_id res chain seq x y z
N MET A 1 21.82 -2.13 22.05
CA MET A 1 22.31 -2.75 20.79
C MET A 1 22.41 -4.26 20.90
N VAL A 2 23.19 -4.82 21.83
CA VAL A 2 23.36 -6.29 22.00
C VAL A 2 22.04 -7.06 22.07
N TRP A 3 21.10 -6.63 22.93
CA TRP A 3 19.79 -7.28 23.06
C TRP A 3 18.90 -7.15 21.83
N LEU A 4 19.00 -6.03 21.10
CA LEU A 4 18.19 -5.76 19.91
C LEU A 4 18.67 -6.60 18.72
N LEU A 5 19.97 -6.61 18.46
CA LEU A 5 20.52 -7.45 17.40
C LEU A 5 20.41 -8.93 17.78
N GLY A 6 20.64 -9.26 19.04
CA GLY A 6 20.55 -10.62 19.58
C GLY A 6 19.18 -11.26 19.43
N SER A 7 18.10 -10.47 19.44
CA SER A 7 16.73 -10.97 19.25
C SER A 7 16.30 -11.12 17.78
N MET A 8 17.10 -10.64 16.82
CA MET A 8 16.80 -10.73 15.40
C MET A 8 17.25 -12.05 14.77
N GLU A 9 16.50 -12.48 13.76
CA GLU A 9 16.90 -13.56 12.85
C GLU A 9 18.20 -13.18 12.13
N PRO A 10 19.16 -14.11 11.92
CA PRO A 10 20.48 -13.78 11.38
C PRO A 10 20.44 -13.02 10.06
N SER A 11 19.51 -13.36 9.16
CA SER A 11 19.39 -12.67 7.87
C SER A 11 18.97 -11.20 8.01
N VAL A 12 18.17 -10.87 9.03
CA VAL A 12 17.75 -9.49 9.32
C VAL A 12 18.84 -8.73 10.06
N ARG A 13 19.56 -9.41 10.97
CA ARG A 13 20.68 -8.84 11.73
C ARG A 13 21.79 -8.34 10.81
N GLU A 14 22.21 -9.15 9.85
CA GLU A 14 23.30 -8.84 8.91
C GLU A 14 23.02 -7.53 8.15
N GLN A 15 21.75 -7.20 7.90
CA GLN A 15 21.35 -5.99 7.18
C GLN A 15 21.47 -4.70 8.01
N VAL A 16 21.51 -4.80 9.35
CA VAL A 16 21.44 -3.65 10.28
C VAL A 16 22.56 -3.60 11.31
N GLU A 17 23.45 -4.58 11.33
CA GLU A 17 24.56 -4.67 12.30
C GLU A 17 25.58 -3.53 12.18
N ASN A 18 25.67 -2.90 11.01
CA ASN A 18 26.52 -1.74 10.76
C ASN A 18 25.96 -0.43 11.36
N LEU A 19 24.73 -0.43 11.86
CA LEU A 19 24.09 0.76 12.44
C LEU A 19 24.48 0.91 13.91
N GLN A 20 24.71 2.16 14.33
CA GLN A 20 25.31 2.46 15.63
C GLN A 20 24.26 2.59 16.72
N THR A 21 23.04 3.02 16.37
CA THR A 21 21.99 3.32 17.33
C THR A 21 20.74 2.47 17.15
N PRO A 22 20.02 2.12 18.24
CA PRO A 22 18.74 1.42 18.15
C PRO A 22 17.70 2.15 17.30
N ALA A 23 17.72 3.48 17.30
CA ALA A 23 16.79 4.30 16.53
C ALA A 23 16.99 4.14 15.02
N GLU A 24 18.26 4.08 14.56
CA GLU A 24 18.60 3.81 13.16
C GLU A 24 18.15 2.41 12.74
N VAL A 25 18.40 1.41 13.60
CA VAL A 25 17.96 0.03 13.35
C VAL A 25 16.44 -0.05 13.19
N TRP A 26 15.68 0.54 14.12
CA TRP A 26 14.21 0.55 14.02
C TRP A 26 13.71 1.32 12.81
N LYS A 27 14.38 2.41 12.42
CA LYS A 27 14.04 3.17 11.22
C LYS A 27 14.29 2.38 9.95
N GLU A 28 15.41 1.67 9.84
CA GLU A 28 15.77 0.90 8.65
C GLU A 28 14.91 -0.36 8.52
N ILE A 29 14.69 -1.10 9.60
CA ILE A 29 13.73 -2.22 9.63
C ILE A 29 12.33 -1.72 9.31
N GLY A 30 11.92 -0.60 9.90
CA GLY A 30 10.66 0.06 9.55
C GLY A 30 10.59 0.37 8.06
N LYS A 31 11.64 0.91 7.45
CA LYS A 31 11.64 1.21 6.01
C LYS A 31 11.55 -0.06 5.14
N GLN A 32 12.26 -1.11 5.50
CA GLN A 32 12.30 -2.36 4.74
C GLN A 32 11.01 -3.18 4.89
N PHE A 33 10.43 -3.21 6.09
CA PHE A 33 9.33 -4.11 6.44
C PHE A 33 7.99 -3.43 6.74
N SER A 34 7.91 -2.09 6.88
CA SER A 34 6.62 -1.41 7.15
C SER A 34 5.61 -1.50 6.03
N GLY A 35 5.99 -2.06 4.87
CA GLY A 35 5.14 -2.15 3.69
C GLY A 35 4.95 -0.81 2.97
N LYS A 36 5.13 0.34 3.64
CA LYS A 36 5.11 1.66 3.00
C LYS A 36 6.15 1.68 1.89
N THR A 37 5.74 1.93 0.65
CA THR A 37 6.57 1.86 -0.56
C THR A 37 7.06 0.46 -0.98
N ASN A 38 6.49 -0.62 -0.45
CA ASN A 38 6.76 -1.95 -0.98
C ASN A 38 6.17 -2.05 -2.39
N LYS A 39 7.03 -1.83 -3.40
CA LYS A 39 6.66 -1.86 -4.82
C LYS A 39 5.95 -3.16 -5.21
N MET A 40 6.31 -4.29 -4.59
CA MET A 40 5.66 -5.57 -4.81
C MET A 40 4.20 -5.55 -4.34
N GLN A 41 3.91 -4.95 -3.19
CA GLN A 41 2.54 -4.81 -2.67
C GLN A 41 1.71 -3.86 -3.53
N ILE A 42 2.31 -2.75 -3.99
CA ILE A 42 1.66 -1.82 -4.93
C ILE A 42 1.30 -2.55 -6.23
N THR A 43 2.24 -3.27 -6.83
CA THR A 43 2.01 -4.04 -8.06
C THR A 43 0.92 -5.10 -7.86
N ARG A 44 0.91 -5.78 -6.71
CA ARG A 44 -0.12 -6.75 -6.35
C ARG A 44 -1.51 -6.09 -6.29
N VAL A 45 -1.64 -4.99 -5.55
CA VAL A 45 -2.91 -4.26 -5.41
C VAL A 45 -3.41 -3.76 -6.77
N LEU A 46 -2.54 -3.16 -7.60
CA LEU A 46 -2.90 -2.72 -8.95
C LEU A 46 -3.32 -3.89 -9.85
N HIS A 47 -2.66 -5.04 -9.74
CA HIS A 47 -3.02 -6.25 -10.46
C HIS A 47 -4.40 -6.78 -10.03
N GLU A 48 -4.67 -6.81 -8.71
CA GLU A 48 -5.98 -7.19 -8.17
C GLU A 48 -7.08 -6.24 -8.65
N MET A 49 -6.88 -4.92 -8.57
CA MET A 49 -7.83 -3.93 -9.10
C MET A 49 -8.08 -4.12 -10.60
N ARG A 50 -7.01 -4.37 -11.38
CA ARG A 50 -7.10 -4.62 -12.83
C ARG A 50 -7.78 -5.95 -13.17
N ASN A 51 -7.86 -6.90 -12.25
CA ASN A 51 -8.53 -8.18 -12.51
C ASN A 51 -9.88 -8.31 -11.81
N LEU A 52 -10.20 -7.39 -10.89
CA LEU A 52 -11.49 -7.34 -10.22
C LEU A 52 -12.60 -7.06 -11.26
N LYS A 53 -13.61 -7.93 -11.25
CA LYS A 53 -14.85 -7.83 -12.02
C LYS A 53 -16.00 -8.17 -11.06
N GLN A 54 -17.19 -7.62 -11.29
CA GLN A 54 -18.33 -7.98 -10.46
C GLN A 54 -18.63 -9.49 -10.56
N GLY A 55 -18.64 -10.02 -11.80
CA GLY A 55 -18.96 -11.43 -12.03
C GLY A 55 -20.37 -11.76 -11.52
N GLN A 56 -20.49 -12.79 -10.68
CA GLN A 56 -21.75 -13.20 -10.04
C GLN A 56 -21.92 -12.60 -8.62
N ARG A 57 -20.98 -11.75 -8.16
CA ARG A 57 -21.04 -11.16 -6.81
C ARG A 57 -22.10 -10.07 -6.73
N PHE A 58 -22.60 -9.81 -5.53
CA PHE A 58 -23.45 -8.65 -5.30
C PHE A 58 -22.66 -7.36 -5.55
N ILE A 59 -23.35 -6.33 -6.05
CA ILE A 59 -22.75 -5.02 -6.35
C ILE A 59 -22.09 -4.42 -5.10
N THR A 60 -22.71 -4.63 -3.93
CA THR A 60 -22.18 -4.18 -2.63
C THR A 60 -20.87 -4.86 -2.26
N GLU A 61 -20.74 -6.17 -2.52
CA GLU A 61 -19.50 -6.93 -2.28
C GLU A 61 -18.40 -6.48 -3.23
N TYR A 62 -18.73 -6.30 -4.52
CA TYR A 62 -17.79 -5.79 -5.52
C TYR A 62 -17.29 -4.38 -5.16
N ALA A 63 -18.19 -3.47 -4.78
CA ALA A 63 -17.84 -2.12 -4.36
C ALA A 63 -17.01 -2.13 -3.07
N GLY A 64 -17.33 -3.02 -2.12
CA GLY A 64 -16.57 -3.21 -0.88
C GLY A 64 -15.12 -3.62 -1.14
N GLU A 65 -14.90 -4.61 -2.01
CA GLU A 65 -13.55 -5.05 -2.41
C GLU A 65 -12.77 -3.95 -3.14
N LEU A 66 -13.40 -3.24 -4.07
CA LEU A 66 -12.75 -2.12 -4.76
C LEU A 66 -12.32 -1.03 -3.78
N LYS A 67 -13.16 -0.70 -2.79
CA LYS A 67 -12.85 0.26 -1.73
C LYS A 67 -11.73 -0.23 -0.81
N ARG A 68 -11.66 -1.53 -0.52
CA ARG A 68 -10.56 -2.14 0.24
C ARG A 68 -9.24 -1.97 -0.51
N LEU A 69 -9.20 -2.38 -1.78
CA LEU A 69 -7.99 -2.27 -2.61
C LEU A 69 -7.50 -0.82 -2.76
N TYR A 70 -8.43 0.14 -2.87
CA TYR A 70 -8.05 1.56 -2.89
C TYR A 70 -7.36 2.01 -1.59
N ARG A 71 -7.88 1.60 -0.42
CA ARG A 71 -7.22 1.91 0.87
C ARG A 71 -5.84 1.25 0.98
N ASP A 72 -5.70 0.02 0.51
CA ASP A 72 -4.41 -0.67 0.48
C ASP A 72 -3.42 0.10 -0.40
N LEU A 73 -3.86 0.60 -1.56
CA LEU A 73 -3.04 1.43 -2.44
C LEU A 73 -2.62 2.74 -1.78
N GLU A 74 -3.53 3.44 -1.10
CA GLU A 74 -3.25 4.68 -0.35
C GLU A 74 -2.24 4.42 0.79
N PHE A 75 -2.32 3.26 1.46
CA PHE A 75 -1.37 2.88 2.51
C PHE A 75 0.02 2.57 1.98
N PHE A 76 0.12 1.79 0.89
CA PHE A 76 1.40 1.37 0.32
C PHE A 76 2.06 2.46 -0.53
N HIS A 77 1.26 3.33 -1.15
CA HIS A 77 1.73 4.47 -1.93
C HIS A 77 1.04 5.76 -1.46
N PRO A 78 1.38 6.24 -0.25
CA PRO A 78 0.81 7.48 0.24
C PRO A 78 1.21 8.61 -0.69
N PHE A 79 0.22 9.26 -1.29
CA PHE A 79 0.45 10.45 -2.09
C PHE A 79 1.12 11.50 -1.20
N LYS A 80 2.26 12.00 -1.64
CA LYS A 80 2.95 13.11 -0.99
C LYS A 80 2.64 14.37 -1.78
N CYS A 81 1.84 15.25 -1.19
CA CYS A 81 1.64 16.59 -1.69
C CYS A 81 1.92 17.55 -0.54
N ASP A 82 2.77 18.55 -0.79
CA ASP A 82 3.14 19.55 0.22
C ASP A 82 1.98 20.53 0.51
N ASP A 83 0.94 20.53 -0.34
CA ASP A 83 -0.28 21.32 -0.22
C ASP A 83 -1.50 20.44 0.04
N HIS A 84 -2.27 20.75 1.10
CA HIS A 84 -3.52 20.08 1.44
C HIS A 84 -4.55 20.16 0.30
N SER A 85 -4.52 21.25 -0.47
CA SER A 85 -5.38 21.46 -1.64
C SER A 85 -5.02 20.56 -2.81
N GLY A 86 -3.76 20.09 -2.88
CA GLY A 86 -3.30 19.14 -3.89
C GLY A 86 -3.79 17.71 -3.63
N MET A 87 -3.87 17.30 -2.35
CA MET A 87 -4.44 16.00 -1.96
C MET A 87 -5.94 15.91 -2.27
N ILE A 88 -6.69 17.00 -2.05
CA ILE A 88 -8.12 17.07 -2.39
C ILE A 88 -8.31 16.95 -3.91
N ARG A 89 -7.55 17.73 -4.70
CA ARG A 89 -7.62 17.67 -6.17
C ARG A 89 -7.24 16.32 -6.75
N LEU A 90 -6.25 15.64 -6.17
CA LEU A 90 -5.85 14.31 -6.62
C LEU A 90 -6.93 13.26 -6.32
N ARG A 91 -7.58 13.35 -5.15
CA ARG A 91 -8.73 12.49 -4.82
C ARG A 91 -9.89 12.74 -5.77
N GLU A 92 -10.21 14.00 -6.05
CA GLU A 92 -11.25 14.39 -7.00
C GLU A 92 -10.94 13.95 -8.44
N TRP A 93 -9.67 13.94 -8.86
CA TRP A 93 -9.24 13.43 -10.16
C TRP A 93 -9.29 11.91 -10.27
N PHE A 94 -8.95 11.20 -9.18
CA PHE A 94 -8.89 9.74 -9.17
C PHE A 94 -10.28 9.09 -9.03
N GLN A 95 -11.21 9.78 -8.39
CA GLN A 95 -12.56 9.26 -8.17
C GLN A 95 -13.32 8.96 -9.49
N PRO A 96 -13.32 9.82 -10.52
CA PRO A 96 -13.88 9.51 -11.84
C PRO A 96 -13.26 8.27 -12.49
N ILE A 97 -11.95 8.08 -12.36
CA ILE A 97 -11.24 6.92 -12.94
C ILE A 97 -11.69 5.62 -12.24
N LEU A 98 -11.83 5.64 -10.91
CA LEU A 98 -12.36 4.52 -10.16
C LEU A 98 -13.81 4.21 -10.53
N VAL A 99 -14.64 5.25 -10.68
CA VAL A 99 -16.04 5.12 -11.06
C VAL A 99 -16.19 4.59 -12.48
N GLN A 100 -15.39 5.07 -13.43
CA GLN A 100 -15.35 4.56 -14.80
C GLN A 100 -14.89 3.11 -14.83
N THR A 101 -13.79 2.79 -14.14
CA THR A 101 -13.27 1.41 -14.05
C THR A 101 -14.30 0.48 -13.41
N PHE A 102 -15.06 0.97 -12.43
CA PHE A 102 -16.17 0.25 -11.80
C PHE A 102 -17.28 -0.05 -12.81
N PHE A 103 -17.75 0.96 -13.57
CA PHE A 103 -18.82 0.79 -14.54
C PHE A 103 -18.43 -0.06 -15.75
N GLU A 104 -17.20 0.05 -16.26
CA GLU A 104 -16.70 -0.78 -17.37
C GLU A 104 -16.64 -2.27 -17.04
N ARG A 105 -16.66 -2.63 -15.75
CA ARG A 105 -16.43 -4.00 -15.24
C ARG A 105 -17.64 -4.61 -14.55
N ILE A 106 -18.73 -3.86 -14.48
CA ILE A 106 -20.06 -4.37 -14.16
C ILE A 106 -20.56 -5.13 -15.39
N LYS A 107 -21.05 -6.35 -15.17
CA LYS A 107 -21.83 -7.06 -16.20
C LYS A 107 -23.29 -6.66 -16.01
N PHE A 108 -23.91 -6.17 -17.07
CA PHE A 108 -25.36 -6.16 -17.21
C PHE A 108 -25.87 -7.56 -17.53
#